data_AF-A0A3A0C4W9-F1
#
_entry.id   AF-A0A3A0C4W9-F1
#
_cell.length_a   1.000
_cell.length_b   1.000
_cell.length_c   1.000
_cell.angle_alpha   90.00
_cell.angle_beta   90.00
_cell.angle_gamma   90.00
#
_symmetry.space_group_name_H-M   'P 1'
#
loop_
_entity.id
_entity.type
_entity.pdbx_description
1 polymer ?
#
loop_
_entity_poly.entity_id
_entity_poly.type
_entity_poly.pdbx_seq_one_letter_code
_entity_poly.pdbx_strand_id
1 'polypeptide(L)' 'MKNHLLSLTAPTLAEAGCLTYDLYQSPEKKNEFMRYEVWRNDEALELHKMMPHLKASFELRRQQGWTTEITRWKRVKP' A
#
# COMPACT_ATOMS: atom_id res chain seq x y z
N MET A 1 -2.96 14.41 0.86
CA MET A 1 -2.86 12.94 0.76
C MET A 1 -1.53 12.44 0.19
N LYS A 2 -1.02 12.94 -0.95
CA LYS A 2 0.25 12.47 -1.56
C LYS A 2 1.43 12.29 -0.58
N ASN A 3 1.77 13.31 0.20
CA ASN A 3 2.90 13.24 1.15
C ASN A 3 2.66 12.20 2.25
N HIS A 4 1.41 12.06 2.70
CA HIS A 4 1.02 11.02 3.65
C HIS A 4 1.17 9.62 3.04
N LEU A 5 0.76 9.41 1.80
CA LEU A 5 0.95 8.13 1.13
C LEU A 5 2.44 7.80 0.94
N LEU A 6 3.27 8.81 0.61
CA LEU A 6 4.72 8.66 0.49
C LEU A 6 5.39 8.30 1.82
N SER A 7 4.92 8.83 2.95
CA SER A 7 5.52 8.55 4.26
C SER A 7 5.37 7.09 4.70
N LEU A 8 4.42 6.34 4.13
CA LEU A 8 4.25 4.91 4.39
C LEU A 8 5.32 4.04 3.73
N THR A 9 6.09 4.58 2.78
CA THR A 9 7.01 3.77 1.97
C THR A 9 8.16 3.21 2.78
N ALA A 10 8.92 4.06 3.46
CA ALA A 10 10.05 3.62 4.28
C ALA A 10 9.68 2.62 5.38
N PRO A 11 8.64 2.84 6.23
CA PRO A 11 8.28 1.87 7.26
C PRO A 11 7.76 0.55 6.67
N THR A 12 7.05 0.58 5.54
CA THR A 12 6.54 -0.66 4.94
C THR A 12 7.63 -1.49 4.26
N LEU A 13 8.59 -0.84 3.59
CA LEU A 13 9.74 -1.55 3.03
C LEU A 13 10.63 -2.20 4.11
N ALA A 14 10.58 -1.69 5.34
CA ALA A 14 11.27 -2.29 6.48
C ALA A 14 10.52 -3.51 7.06
N GLU A 15 9.30 -3.79 6.64
CA GLU A 15 8.53 -4.95 7.12
C GLU A 15 9.09 -6.26 6.57
N ALA A 16 9.17 -7.27 7.45
CA ALA A 16 9.64 -8.60 7.07
C ALA A 16 8.76 -9.19 5.95
N GLY A 17 9.38 -9.49 4.80
CA GLY A 17 8.69 -10.09 3.66
C GLY A 17 8.11 -9.09 2.66
N CYS A 18 8.24 -7.77 2.89
CA CYS A 18 7.99 -6.78 1.84
C CYS A 18 9.11 -6.84 0.80
N LEU A 19 8.76 -7.01 -0.48
CA LEU A 19 9.72 -7.07 -1.60
C LEU A 19 9.63 -5.84 -2.50
N THR A 20 8.44 -5.24 -2.60
CA THR A 20 8.19 -4.02 -3.38
C THR A 20 7.04 -3.27 -2.74
N TYR A 21 7.10 -1.93 -2.73
CA TYR A 21 6.07 -1.08 -2.15
C TYR A 21 6.08 0.32 -2.77
N ASP A 22 5.83 0.35 -4.08
CA ASP A 22 5.93 1.56 -4.90
C ASP A 22 4.62 2.34 -4.94
N LEU A 23 4.71 3.66 -5.10
CA LEU A 23 3.54 4.55 -5.20
C LEU A 23 3.51 5.21 -6.58
N TYR A 24 2.42 4.99 -7.29
CA TYR A 24 2.12 5.62 -8.58
C TYR A 24 0.97 6.62 -8.42
N GLN A 25 0.97 7.66 -9.24
CA GLN A 25 -0.10 8.65 -9.33
C GLN A 25 -0.69 8.59 -10.74
N SER A 26 -2.02 8.65 -10.86
CA SER A 26 -2.69 8.65 -12.16
C SER A 26 -2.24 9.86 -13.00
N PRO A 27 -1.95 9.67 -14.31
CA PRO A 27 -1.61 10.78 -15.19
C PRO A 27 -2.81 11.71 -15.46
N GLU A 28 -4.04 11.20 -15.33
CA GLU A 28 -5.27 11.94 -15.64
C GLU A 28 -5.94 12.53 -14.39
N LYS A 29 -5.80 11.87 -13.23
CA LYS A 29 -6.50 12.25 -12.00
C LYS A 29 -5.53 12.41 -10.85
N LYS A 30 -5.24 13.66 -10.48
CA LYS A 30 -4.27 14.01 -9.42
C LYS A 30 -4.57 13.40 -8.05
N ASN A 31 -5.83 13.04 -7.78
CA ASN A 31 -6.27 12.43 -6.53
C ASN A 31 -6.43 10.91 -6.62
N GLU A 32 -5.90 10.25 -7.66
CA GLU A 32 -5.86 8.80 -7.74
C GLU A 32 -4.41 8.30 -7.65
N PHE A 33 -4.21 7.30 -6.79
CA PHE A 33 -2.92 6.68 -6.54
C PHE A 33 -3.06 5.17 -6.54
N MET A 34 -2.03 4.48 -6.99
CA MET A 34 -1.93 3.02 -6.95
C MET A 34 -0.67 2.64 -6.18
N ARG A 35 -0.80 1.69 -5.24
CA ARG A 35 0.36 0.99 -4.69
C ARG A 35 0.59 -0.31 -5.45
N TYR A 36 1.82 -0.50 -5.90
CA TYR A 36 2.29 -1.80 -6.38
C TYR A 36 3.09 -2.46 -5.27
N GLU A 37 2.58 -3.59 -4.81
CA GLU A 37 3.14 -4.30 -3.68
C GLU A 37 3.47 -5.74 -4.07
N VAL A 38 4.65 -6.18 -3.66
CA VAL A 38 5.06 -7.58 -3.79
C VAL A 38 5.44 -8.07 -2.42
N TRP A 39 4.79 -9.14 -1.98
CA TRP A 39 5.01 -9.77 -0.69
C TRP A 39 5.59 -11.16 -0.89
N ARG A 40 6.49 -11.57 0.02
CA ARG A 40 7.15 -12.88 -0.02
C ARG A 40 6.15 -14.04 0.04
N ASN A 41 5.11 -13.89 0.83
CA ASN A 41 4.04 -14.86 1.04
C ASN A 41 2.78 -14.18 1.61
N ASP A 42 1.69 -14.94 1.73
CA ASP A 42 0.42 -14.43 2.27
C ASP A 42 0.54 -14.03 3.75
N GLU A 43 1.34 -14.75 4.54
CA GLU A 43 1.55 -14.44 5.96
C GLU A 43 2.15 -13.05 6.17
N ALA A 44 3.19 -12.69 5.40
CA ALA A 44 3.80 -11.36 5.45
C ALA A 44 2.78 -10.26 5.08
N LEU A 45 1.90 -10.52 4.11
CA LEU A 45 0.83 -9.60 3.74
C LEU A 45 -0.24 -9.47 4.85
N GLU A 46 -0.58 -10.56 5.54
CA GLU A 46 -1.52 -10.47 6.68
C GLU A 46 -0.90 -9.72 7.87
N LEU A 47 0.40 -9.91 8.15
CA LEU A 47 1.14 -9.11 9.14
C LEU A 47 1.14 -7.63 8.77
N HIS A 48 1.41 -7.31 7.50
CA HIS A 48 1.37 -5.93 6.98
C HIS A 48 0.04 -5.23 7.27
N LYS A 49 -1.08 -5.91 7.01
CA LYS A 49 -2.43 -5.37 7.28
C LYS A 49 -2.65 -4.99 8.75
N MET A 50 -1.90 -5.60 9.67
CA MET A 50 -2.02 -5.35 11.09
C MET A 50 -1.14 -4.21 11.59
N MET A 51 -0.22 -3.70 10.76
CA MET A 51 0.76 -2.71 11.18
C MET A 51 0.14 -1.37 11.61
N PRO A 52 0.63 -0.74 12.69
CA PRO A 52 0.07 0.51 13.21
C PRO A 52 0.03 1.66 12.19
N HIS A 53 1.10 1.85 11.40
CA HIS A 53 1.16 2.93 10.40
C HIS A 53 0.13 2.74 9.29
N LEU A 54 -0.13 1.49 8.88
CA LEU A 54 -1.12 1.19 7.86
C LEU A 54 -2.54 1.39 8.40
N LYS A 55 -2.85 0.90 9.61
CA LYS A 55 -4.14 1.14 10.27
C LYS A 55 -4.43 2.63 10.43
N ALA A 56 -3.46 3.39 10.93
CA ALA A 56 -3.57 4.85 11.06
C ALA A 56 -3.81 5.52 9.69
N SER A 57 -3.14 5.03 8.63
CA SER A 57 -3.37 5.54 7.28
C SER A 57 -4.75 5.21 6.71
N PHE A 58 -5.31 4.04 7.00
CA PHE A 58 -6.67 3.71 6.57
C PHE A 58 -7.70 4.60 7.25
N GLU A 59 -7.53 4.83 8.56
CA GLU A 59 -8.40 5.72 9.32
C GLU A 59 -8.37 7.15 8.78
N LEU A 60 -7.17 7.73 8.59
CA LEU A 60 -7.01 9.08 8.06
C LEU A 60 -7.65 9.22 6.66
N ARG A 61 -7.44 8.23 5.79
CA ARG A 61 -8.04 8.20 4.44
C ARG A 61 -9.56 8.22 4.52
N ARG A 62 -10.15 7.36 5.34
CA ARG A 62 -11.60 7.29 5.53
C ARG A 62 -12.18 8.61 6.05
N GLN A 63 -11.54 9.21 7.06
CA GLN A 63 -11.96 10.51 7.61
C GLN A 63 -11.94 11.64 6.57
N GLN A 64 -11.03 11.55 5.59
CA GLN A 64 -10.93 12.51 4.49
C GLN A 64 -11.75 12.12 3.25
N GLY A 65 -12.61 11.10 3.34
CA GLY A 65 -13.45 10.65 2.22
C GLY A 65 -12.73 9.86 1.13
N TRP A 66 -11.51 9.39 1.39
CA TRP A 66 -10.75 8.55 0.47
C TRP A 66 -11.16 7.09 0.62
N THR A 67 -11.38 6.41 -0.50
CA THR A 67 -11.61 4.97 -0.56
C THR A 67 -10.34 4.23 -0.99
N THR A 68 -10.32 2.91 -0.81
CA THR A 68 -9.22 2.05 -1.28
C THR A 68 -9.81 0.77 -1.81
N GLU A 69 -9.48 0.44 -3.05
CA GLU A 69 -9.76 -0.86 -3.64
C GLU A 69 -8.48 -1.71 -3.56
N ILE A 70 -8.62 -2.99 -3.24
CA ILE A 70 -7.50 -3.93 -3.13
C ILE A 70 -7.78 -5.11 -4.03
N THR A 71 -6.88 -5.36 -4.97
CA THR A 71 -6.88 -6.57 -5.81
C THR A 71 -5.60 -7.36 -5.59
N ARG A 72 -5.70 -8.69 -5.67
CA ARG A 72 -4.56 -9.60 -5.52
C ARG A 72 -4.30 -10.32 -6.83
N TRP A 73 -3.02 -10.43 -7.17
CA TRP A 73 -2.56 -11.04 -8.40
C TRP A 73 -1.46 -12.06 -8.09
N LYS A 74 -1.40 -13.13 -8.88
CA LYS A 74 -0.28 -14.08 -8.85
C LYS A 74 0.58 -13.82 -10.08
N ARG A 75 1.89 -13.68 -9.88
CA ARG A 75 2.84 -13.59 -10.99
C ARG A 75 2.80 -14.89 -11.79
N VAL A 76 2.44 -14.81 -13.06
CA VAL A 76 2.62 -15.92 -14.01
C VAL A 76 4.11 -15.96 -14.37
N LYS A 77 4.75 -17.10 -14.13
CA LYS A 77 6.09 -17.35 -14.62
C LYS A 77 5.98 -18.02 -16.00
N PRO A 78 6.90 -17.73 -16.94
CA PRO A 78 7.04 -18.56 -18.13
C PRO A 78 7.37 -20.01 -17.77
#